data_AF-K9ZER5-F1
#
_entry.id   AF-K9ZER5-F1
#
_cell.length_a   1.000
_cell.length_b   1.000
_cell.length_c   1.000
_cell.angle_alpha   90.00
_cell.angle_beta   90.00
_cell.angle_gamma   90.00
#
_symmetry.space_group_name_H-M   'P 1'
#
loop_
_entity.id
_entity.type
_entity.pdbx_description
1 polymer ?
#
loop_
_entity_poly.entity_id
_entity_poly.type
_entity_poly.pdbx_seq_one_letter_code
_entity_poly.pdbx_strand_id
1 'polypeptide(L)'
;MIANFWTKIYRNAWLTGLVIVLLITFNTLFSAKGATIIEGFESGSKGSYAAADVTLSTGVWNLNDALIGNLAGDAKSGTQSARIRNSGTISMKFDRTTGAGTVTIKHAKYGTDGSSTWNLQCSTNSGSSWTTIGSSVTTSSTTLSTATFTPNISGTVRCQVKKTDGTANRINIDDISITDSGTSGGGGGSGSPHLTMGNPSSAATANLDNYLLNKTQYAVGYNCTLGRPNWVSWQLNSSWLGSTPRQDDFRADTTLPSGCYQVQGTDFSGSGFDRGHMTPSADRTSTVAVNSSTFLMSNMIAQAPDNNQGIWANLEDYSRTLVSQGKELYIISGGYGTGGTGSNGTFNTIAGGKVTVPNRTWKIIVVLNTPGSGVSGVTTSTRVIAVNIPNAQGVRTADWRNYRVSVDSIESLTGYDFLSQVSTSIQSVIEAQVDNL
;
A
#
# COMPACT_ATOMS: atom_id res chain seq x y z
N MET A 1 -50.07 -35.48 44.85
CA MET A 1 -50.37 -36.28 43.64
C MET A 1 -49.46 -35.77 42.53
N ILE A 2 -48.56 -36.49 41.87
CA ILE A 2 -48.16 -37.90 41.82
C ILE A 2 -46.70 -37.87 41.30
N ALA A 3 -45.83 -38.63 41.98
CA ALA A 3 -44.70 -39.45 41.54
C ALA A 3 -44.02 -39.17 40.17
N ASN A 4 -42.69 -39.25 40.04
CA ASN A 4 -42.02 -40.56 40.02
C ASN A 4 -40.56 -40.53 40.46
N PHE A 5 -40.33 -41.21 41.57
CA PHE A 5 -39.08 -41.88 41.94
C PHE A 5 -38.89 -43.11 41.02
N TRP A 6 -37.65 -43.51 40.74
CA TRP A 6 -37.10 -44.84 41.07
C TRP A 6 -35.81 -45.12 40.30
N THR A 7 -34.73 -45.20 41.07
CA THR A 7 -33.49 -45.89 40.77
C THR A 7 -33.65 -47.40 41.02
N LYS A 8 -33.23 -48.26 40.08
CA LYS A 8 -32.62 -49.57 40.43
C LYS A 8 -31.83 -50.21 39.29
N ILE A 9 -30.51 -50.23 39.53
CA ILE A 9 -29.44 -51.17 39.17
C ILE A 9 -29.86 -52.46 38.45
N TYR A 10 -29.22 -52.75 37.30
CA TYR A 10 -28.72 -54.09 36.94
C TYR A 10 -27.42 -54.00 36.12
N ARG A 11 -26.45 -54.84 36.49
CA ARG A 11 -25.16 -55.10 35.82
C ARG A 11 -25.38 -55.78 34.46
N ASN A 12 -24.55 -55.47 33.45
CA ASN A 12 -23.74 -56.45 32.71
C ASN A 12 -22.93 -55.83 31.55
N ALA A 13 -21.61 -55.80 31.79
CA ALA A 13 -20.44 -55.96 30.94
C ALA A 13 -20.56 -56.21 29.40
N TRP A 14 -19.67 -55.50 28.68
CA TRP A 14 -18.97 -55.82 27.40
C TRP A 14 -19.75 -55.84 26.06
N LEU A 15 -19.61 -54.79 25.24
CA LEU A 15 -18.72 -54.74 24.05
C LEU A 15 -18.98 -53.45 23.21
N THR A 16 -17.91 -52.73 22.90
CA THR A 16 -17.67 -51.89 21.71
C THR A 16 -18.83 -51.04 21.16
N GLY A 17 -18.84 -49.75 21.52
CA GLY A 17 -19.68 -48.72 20.90
C GLY A 17 -18.91 -47.41 20.76
N LEU A 18 -18.58 -47.09 19.51
CA LEU A 18 -18.00 -45.87 18.97
C LEU A 18 -18.35 -44.59 19.78
N VAL A 19 -17.40 -44.02 20.51
CA VAL A 19 -17.54 -42.66 21.05
C VAL A 19 -17.10 -41.69 19.95
N ILE A 20 -18.07 -41.11 19.24
CA ILE A 20 -17.83 -39.92 18.43
C ILE A 20 -17.60 -38.77 19.41
N VAL A 21 -16.34 -38.52 19.74
CA VAL A 21 -15.93 -37.25 20.33
C VAL A 21 -16.05 -36.22 19.22
N LEU A 22 -17.11 -35.42 19.27
CA LEU A 22 -17.25 -34.23 18.45
C LEU A 22 -16.22 -33.19 18.95
N LEU A 23 -14.98 -33.33 18.50
CA LEU A 23 -13.96 -32.29 18.56
C LEU A 23 -14.43 -31.15 17.64
N ILE A 24 -15.16 -30.20 18.22
CA ILE A 24 -15.32 -28.89 17.59
C ILE A 24 -13.96 -28.21 17.72
N THR A 25 -13.11 -28.40 16.72
CA THR A 25 -11.96 -27.55 16.51
C THR A 25 -12.48 -26.16 16.19
N PHE A 26 -12.43 -25.27 17.17
CA PHE A 26 -12.40 -23.84 16.89
C PHE A 26 -11.12 -23.54 16.11
N ASN A 27 -11.16 -23.67 14.79
CA ASN A 27 -10.23 -22.97 13.92
C ASN A 27 -10.64 -21.50 13.94
N THR A 28 -10.27 -20.79 15.01
CA THR A 28 -10.04 -19.36 14.90
C THR A 28 -8.87 -19.19 13.94
N LEU A 29 -9.17 -19.04 12.65
CA LEU A 29 -8.25 -18.43 11.70
C LEU A 29 -8.11 -16.97 12.13
N PHE A 30 -7.25 -16.72 13.12
CA PHE A 30 -6.54 -15.47 13.14
C PHE A 30 -5.74 -15.44 11.83
N SER A 31 -6.20 -14.65 10.86
CA SER A 31 -5.27 -14.15 9.85
C SER A 31 -4.25 -13.34 10.63
N ALA A 32 -3.04 -13.87 10.77
CA ALA A 32 -1.96 -13.17 11.43
C ALA A 32 -1.71 -11.88 10.66
N LYS A 33 -2.16 -10.76 11.23
CA LYS A 33 -1.68 -9.42 10.90
C LYS A 33 -0.15 -9.49 10.86
N GLY A 34 0.47 -9.24 9.70
CA GLY A 34 1.90 -9.51 9.51
C GLY A 34 2.76 -8.80 10.56
N ALA A 35 3.73 -9.52 11.09
CA ALA A 35 4.46 -9.17 12.29
C ALA A 35 5.67 -8.28 11.94
N THR A 36 5.50 -6.97 12.10
CA THR A 36 6.63 -6.04 12.12
C THR A 36 7.44 -6.27 13.40
N ILE A 37 8.76 -6.47 13.30
CA ILE A 37 9.63 -6.39 14.50
C ILE A 37 10.22 -5.00 14.60
N ILE A 38 10.43 -4.54 15.82
CA ILE A 38 11.12 -3.30 16.12
C ILE A 38 12.19 -3.62 17.17
N GLU A 39 13.45 -3.39 16.83
CA GLU A 39 14.57 -3.43 17.79
C GLU A 39 15.00 -2.01 18.13
N GLY A 40 14.63 -1.55 19.32
CA GLY A 40 15.01 -0.25 19.87
C GLY A 40 16.25 -0.28 20.76
N PHE A 41 16.91 -1.44 20.94
CA PHE A 41 18.08 -1.60 21.81
C PHE A 41 17.84 -1.30 23.30
N GLU A 42 16.59 -1.14 23.72
CA GLU A 42 16.19 -0.82 25.09
C GLU A 42 16.33 -2.01 26.08
N SER A 43 16.73 -3.18 25.58
CA SER A 43 17.06 -4.35 26.40
C SER A 43 18.48 -4.82 26.14
N GLY A 44 19.07 -5.51 27.12
CA GLY A 44 20.46 -5.95 27.06
C GLY A 44 21.46 -4.81 27.24
N SER A 45 22.74 -5.17 27.25
CA SER A 45 23.84 -4.21 27.42
C SER A 45 25.12 -4.76 26.81
N LYS A 46 25.93 -3.86 26.24
CA LYS A 46 27.30 -4.17 25.79
C LYS A 46 28.11 -2.89 25.81
N GLY A 47 29.04 -2.77 26.76
CA GLY A 47 29.82 -1.54 26.97
C GLY A 47 31.14 -1.46 26.18
N SER A 48 31.55 -2.51 25.48
CA SER A 48 32.82 -2.57 24.73
C SER A 48 32.58 -2.67 23.22
N TYR A 49 33.56 -2.22 22.42
CA TYR A 49 33.49 -2.31 20.95
C TYR A 49 33.90 -3.68 20.38
N ALA A 50 34.54 -4.55 21.16
CA ALA A 50 34.94 -5.88 20.70
C ALA A 50 33.72 -6.71 20.26
N ALA A 51 33.83 -7.53 19.22
CA ALA A 51 32.73 -8.35 18.73
C ALA A 51 32.13 -9.23 19.83
N ALA A 52 30.81 -9.15 20.03
CA ALA A 52 30.09 -10.07 20.91
C ALA A 52 28.61 -10.16 20.50
N ASP A 53 28.01 -11.32 20.82
CA ASP A 53 26.58 -11.53 20.69
C ASP A 53 25.85 -10.94 21.91
N VAL A 54 24.74 -10.24 21.66
CA VAL A 54 23.88 -9.62 22.68
C VAL A 54 22.46 -10.11 22.45
N THR A 55 21.81 -10.58 23.51
CA THR A 55 20.38 -10.92 23.45
C THR A 55 19.57 -9.65 23.68
N LEU A 56 18.82 -9.23 22.65
CA LEU A 56 17.95 -8.06 22.64
C LEU A 56 16.48 -8.49 22.54
N SER A 57 15.58 -7.52 22.48
CA SER A 57 14.12 -7.74 22.47
C SER A 57 13.64 -8.58 21.29
N THR A 58 14.26 -8.42 20.13
CA THR A 58 13.90 -9.14 18.90
C THR A 58 14.64 -10.46 18.70
N GLY A 59 15.71 -10.71 19.46
CA GLY A 59 16.55 -11.90 19.32
C GLY A 59 18.03 -11.62 19.59
N VAL A 60 18.91 -12.53 19.16
CA VAL A 60 20.36 -12.37 19.32
C VAL A 60 20.94 -11.53 18.18
N TRP A 61 21.76 -10.55 18.54
CA TRP A 61 22.47 -9.69 17.60
C TRP A 61 23.98 -9.73 17.84
N ASN A 62 24.78 -9.80 16.79
CA ASN A 62 26.23 -9.61 16.90
C ASN A 62 26.57 -8.13 16.71
N LEU A 63 27.28 -7.55 17.67
CA LEU A 63 27.77 -6.18 17.64
C LEU A 63 29.29 -6.20 17.53
N ASN A 64 29.83 -5.87 16.37
CA ASN A 64 31.27 -5.82 16.08
C ASN A 64 31.71 -4.39 15.77
N ASP A 65 32.74 -3.89 16.47
CA ASP A 65 33.09 -2.47 16.49
C ASP A 65 31.87 -1.57 16.79
N ALA A 66 30.97 -2.12 17.61
CA ALA A 66 29.73 -1.52 18.02
C ALA A 66 29.43 -1.86 19.49
N LEU A 67 28.68 -1.00 20.17
CA LEU A 67 28.26 -1.16 21.57
C LEU A 67 26.83 -0.64 21.76
N ILE A 68 26.24 -0.85 22.94
CA ILE A 68 24.98 -0.22 23.36
C ILE A 68 25.33 0.90 24.34
N GLY A 69 25.01 2.14 23.97
CA GLY A 69 25.44 3.36 24.65
C GLY A 69 24.29 4.24 25.11
N ASN A 70 24.48 4.88 26.26
CA ASN A 70 23.51 5.78 26.89
C ASN A 70 24.15 7.13 27.30
N LEU A 71 25.33 7.47 26.77
CA LEU A 71 26.03 8.72 27.08
C LEU A 71 25.29 9.93 26.51
N ALA A 72 25.63 11.14 26.98
CA ALA A 72 25.03 12.38 26.50
C ALA A 72 25.21 12.61 24.98
N GLY A 73 26.28 12.09 24.39
CA GLY A 73 26.51 12.16 22.94
C GLY A 73 25.74 11.12 22.13
N ASP A 74 25.12 10.12 22.78
CA ASP A 74 24.31 9.12 22.08
C ASP A 74 22.93 9.70 21.75
N ALA A 75 22.67 9.90 20.47
CA ALA A 75 21.32 10.15 19.98
C ALA A 75 20.50 8.87 20.06
N LYS A 76 19.37 8.92 20.77
CA LYS A 76 18.58 7.75 21.16
C LYS A 76 17.10 8.09 21.30
N SER A 77 16.25 7.10 21.08
CA SER A 77 14.80 7.13 21.25
C SER A 77 14.43 6.22 22.42
N GLY A 78 14.61 6.74 23.64
CA GLY A 78 14.47 5.94 24.86
C GLY A 78 15.69 6.13 25.75
N THR A 79 16.21 5.04 26.30
CA THR A 79 17.29 5.08 27.31
C THR A 79 18.67 4.81 26.73
N GLN A 80 18.76 4.09 25.60
CA GLN A 80 20.04 3.72 24.99
C GLN A 80 19.88 3.45 23.50
N SER A 81 20.97 3.54 22.74
CA SER A 81 20.98 3.14 21.32
C SER A 81 22.23 2.33 21.03
N ALA A 82 22.28 1.66 19.88
CA ALA A 82 23.54 1.14 19.41
C ALA A 82 24.45 2.26 18.89
N ARG A 83 25.76 2.09 19.04
CA ARG A 83 26.79 3.01 18.53
C ARG A 83 27.88 2.24 17.81
N ILE A 84 28.16 2.59 16.56
CA ILE A 84 29.12 1.92 15.67
C ILE A 84 30.28 2.86 15.32
N ARG A 85 31.49 2.32 15.14
CA ARG A 85 32.67 3.04 14.60
C ARG A 85 33.41 2.21 13.55
N ASN A 86 34.48 2.76 12.96
CA ASN A 86 35.35 2.10 11.98
C ASN A 86 34.52 1.51 10.82
N SER A 87 34.65 0.20 10.58
CA SER A 87 33.86 -0.59 9.64
C SER A 87 32.92 -1.57 10.36
N GLY A 88 32.47 -1.20 11.56
CA GLY A 88 31.69 -2.05 12.45
C GLY A 88 30.30 -2.42 11.90
N THR A 89 29.72 -3.44 12.51
CA THR A 89 28.42 -4.03 12.13
C THR A 89 27.52 -4.26 13.34
N ILE A 90 26.21 -4.14 13.10
CA ILE A 90 25.15 -4.64 13.96
C ILE A 90 24.36 -5.64 13.13
N SER A 91 24.47 -6.93 13.46
CA SER A 91 24.00 -8.03 12.60
C SER A 91 23.05 -8.96 13.32
N MET A 92 21.91 -9.29 12.71
CA MET A 92 21.01 -10.31 13.24
C MET A 92 21.70 -11.68 13.28
N LYS A 93 21.51 -12.42 14.38
CA LYS A 93 21.93 -13.83 14.56
C LYS A 93 20.75 -14.80 14.62
N PHE A 94 19.55 -14.32 14.30
CA PHE A 94 18.33 -15.10 14.16
C PHE A 94 17.73 -14.89 12.76
N ASP A 95 16.99 -15.88 12.29
CA ASP A 95 16.32 -15.86 11.00
C ASP A 95 14.88 -15.35 11.13
N ARG A 96 14.49 -14.39 10.29
CA ARG A 96 13.07 -14.09 10.04
C ARG A 96 12.58 -14.99 8.92
N THR A 97 11.57 -15.82 9.18
CA THR A 97 10.98 -16.70 8.15
C THR A 97 9.91 -16.03 7.30
N THR A 98 9.41 -14.88 7.76
CA THR A 98 8.36 -14.08 7.10
C THR A 98 8.93 -13.06 6.09
N GLY A 99 10.25 -13.04 5.89
CA GLY A 99 10.93 -12.12 4.99
C GLY A 99 11.11 -10.70 5.55
N ALA A 100 11.53 -9.81 4.65
CA ALA A 100 11.77 -8.39 4.91
C ALA A 100 11.18 -7.56 3.76
N GLY A 101 10.06 -6.89 4.01
CA GLY A 101 9.41 -5.97 3.07
C GLY A 101 10.10 -4.60 3.09
N THR A 102 9.87 -3.85 4.16
CA THR A 102 10.47 -2.54 4.45
C THR A 102 11.35 -2.64 5.69
N VAL A 103 12.48 -1.95 5.65
CA VAL A 103 13.40 -1.79 6.78
C VAL A 103 13.59 -0.29 7.03
N THR A 104 13.14 0.21 8.18
CA THR A 104 13.43 1.59 8.62
C THR A 104 14.45 1.57 9.75
N ILE A 105 15.40 2.50 9.73
CA ILE A 105 16.45 2.59 10.73
C ILE A 105 16.63 4.06 11.11
N LYS A 106 16.53 4.39 12.40
CA LYS A 106 16.92 5.72 12.87
C LYS A 106 18.43 5.80 13.02
N HIS A 107 19.01 6.92 12.61
CA HIS A 107 20.45 7.13 12.66
C HIS A 107 20.79 8.61 12.95
N ALA A 108 21.91 8.83 13.63
CA ALA A 108 22.48 10.15 13.90
C ALA A 108 23.98 10.05 14.20
N LYS A 109 24.69 11.17 14.14
CA LYS A 109 26.09 11.26 14.57
C LYS A 109 26.17 11.21 16.10
N TYR A 110 27.22 10.62 16.62
CA TYR A 110 27.54 10.73 18.04
C TYR A 110 28.13 12.12 18.35
N GLY A 111 27.46 12.89 19.21
CA GLY A 111 27.96 14.19 19.68
C GLY A 111 28.50 15.09 18.57
N THR A 112 29.79 15.41 18.62
CA THR A 112 30.46 16.30 17.65
C THR A 112 31.26 15.56 16.59
N ASP A 113 31.14 14.22 16.47
CA ASP A 113 31.87 13.44 15.48
C ASP A 113 31.53 13.90 14.04
N GLY A 114 32.44 13.61 13.09
CA GLY A 114 32.25 13.91 11.68
C GLY A 114 31.16 13.07 11.02
N SER A 115 30.74 13.45 9.80
CA SER A 115 29.78 12.66 9.02
C SER A 115 30.35 11.29 8.69
N SER A 116 29.46 10.29 8.60
CA SER A 116 29.86 8.93 8.25
C SER A 116 28.89 8.21 7.33
N THR A 117 29.40 7.29 6.51
CA THR A 117 28.59 6.48 5.59
C THR A 117 28.38 5.06 6.09
N TRP A 118 27.21 4.50 5.81
CA TRP A 118 26.84 3.13 6.13
C TRP A 118 25.82 2.60 5.12
N ASN A 119 25.56 1.29 5.13
CA ASN A 119 24.50 0.69 4.32
C ASN A 119 23.76 -0.42 5.07
N LEU A 120 22.54 -0.71 4.60
CA LEU A 120 21.82 -1.92 4.96
C LEU A 120 22.33 -3.07 4.08
N GLN A 121 22.56 -4.23 4.69
CA GLN A 121 22.79 -5.46 3.95
C GLN A 121 21.88 -6.56 4.47
N CYS A 122 21.36 -7.41 3.60
CA CYS A 122 20.56 -8.56 4.00
C CYS A 122 21.11 -9.86 3.41
N SER A 123 20.82 -10.97 4.09
CA SER A 123 21.31 -12.31 3.81
C SER A 123 20.14 -13.29 3.75
N THR A 124 20.10 -14.13 2.72
CA THR A 124 19.12 -15.21 2.53
C THR A 124 19.69 -16.60 2.83
N ASN A 125 20.93 -16.65 3.33
CA ASN A 125 21.65 -17.90 3.64
C ASN A 125 22.22 -17.87 5.07
N SER A 126 21.37 -17.41 6.01
CA SER A 126 21.64 -17.38 7.45
C SER A 126 22.93 -16.64 7.84
N GLY A 127 23.30 -15.60 7.08
CA GLY A 127 24.46 -14.74 7.35
C GLY A 127 25.77 -15.18 6.71
N SER A 128 25.76 -16.18 5.81
CA SER A 128 26.97 -16.67 5.14
C SER A 128 27.48 -15.67 4.09
N SER A 129 26.58 -15.01 3.36
CA SER A 129 26.88 -13.87 2.48
C SER A 129 25.82 -12.78 2.63
N TRP A 130 26.21 -11.54 2.28
CA TRP A 130 25.41 -10.35 2.50
C TRP A 130 25.34 -9.51 1.22
N THR A 131 24.12 -9.08 0.86
CA THR A 131 23.85 -8.22 -0.29
C THR A 131 23.43 -6.84 0.20
N THR A 132 24.04 -5.78 -0.33
CA THR A 132 23.65 -4.39 -0.01
C THR A 132 22.27 -4.07 -0.56
N ILE A 133 21.43 -3.45 0.27
CA ILE A 133 20.07 -3.02 -0.09
C ILE A 133 20.05 -1.49 -0.22
N GLY A 134 19.55 -0.99 -1.35
CA GLY A 134 19.45 0.44 -1.62
C GLY A 134 20.81 1.15 -1.72
N SER A 135 20.77 2.47 -1.61
CA SER A 135 21.96 3.32 -1.61
C SER A 135 22.57 3.44 -0.22
N SER A 136 23.88 3.69 -0.15
CA SER A 136 24.55 4.05 1.10
C SER A 136 23.96 5.33 1.69
N VAL A 137 23.81 5.37 3.01
CA VAL A 137 23.32 6.53 3.76
C VAL A 137 24.49 7.31 4.31
N THR A 138 24.43 8.64 4.22
CA THR A 138 25.37 9.54 4.90
C THR A 138 24.70 10.14 6.13
N THR A 139 25.21 9.82 7.31
CA THR A 139 24.77 10.40 8.57
C THR A 139 25.53 11.69 8.84
N SER A 140 24.86 12.83 8.79
CA SER A 140 25.45 14.16 9.00
C SER A 140 24.83 14.96 10.16
N SER A 141 23.64 14.56 10.63
CA SER A 141 22.87 15.22 11.70
C SER A 141 23.14 14.58 13.07
N THR A 142 23.08 15.38 14.15
CA THR A 142 23.08 14.90 15.54
C THR A 142 21.69 14.54 16.06
N THR A 143 20.64 14.88 15.31
CA THR A 143 19.25 14.49 15.59
C THR A 143 18.90 13.24 14.79
N LEU A 144 18.19 12.28 15.40
CA LEU A 144 17.76 11.06 14.73
C LEU A 144 16.96 11.37 13.47
N SER A 145 17.46 10.88 12.34
CA SER A 145 16.75 10.82 11.06
C SER A 145 16.46 9.37 10.70
N THR A 146 15.38 9.12 9.95
CA THR A 146 15.02 7.77 9.51
C THR A 146 15.53 7.51 8.11
N ALA A 147 16.38 6.49 7.96
CA ALA A 147 16.69 5.89 6.67
C ALA A 147 15.70 4.76 6.40
N THR A 148 15.24 4.65 5.15
CA THR A 148 14.34 3.57 4.75
C THR A 148 14.88 2.80 3.57
N PHE A 149 14.75 1.49 3.64
CA PHE A 149 15.13 0.53 2.63
C PHE A 149 13.98 -0.44 2.38
N THR A 150 13.96 -1.02 1.20
CA THR A 150 12.94 -2.00 0.83
C THR A 150 13.58 -3.24 0.22
N PRO A 151 14.04 -4.17 1.06
CA PRO A 151 14.64 -5.40 0.57
C PRO A 151 13.69 -6.21 -0.31
N ASN A 152 12.38 -6.24 -0.01
CA ASN A 152 11.38 -7.08 -0.68
C ASN A 152 11.81 -8.56 -0.78
N ILE A 153 12.47 -9.07 0.27
CA ILE A 153 13.00 -10.43 0.32
C ILE A 153 11.96 -11.34 0.95
N SER A 154 11.43 -12.29 0.19
CA SER A 154 10.56 -13.35 0.70
C SER A 154 11.33 -14.49 1.35
N GLY A 155 10.71 -15.15 2.32
CA GLY A 155 11.29 -16.32 3.00
C GLY A 155 12.34 -15.93 4.03
N THR A 156 13.31 -16.82 4.28
CA THR A 156 14.29 -16.63 5.35
C THR A 156 15.24 -15.47 5.06
N VAL A 157 15.32 -14.51 6.00
CA VAL A 157 16.20 -13.34 5.88
C VAL A 157 16.82 -12.93 7.22
N ARG A 158 18.07 -12.45 7.14
CA ARG A 158 18.75 -11.65 8.17
C ARG A 158 19.16 -10.32 7.58
N CYS A 159 19.17 -9.26 8.38
CA CYS A 159 19.69 -7.96 7.96
C CYS A 159 20.76 -7.46 8.94
N GLN A 160 21.64 -6.60 8.44
CA GLN A 160 22.69 -5.94 9.22
C GLN A 160 22.90 -4.50 8.77
N VAL A 161 23.29 -3.66 9.72
CA VAL A 161 23.83 -2.33 9.45
C VAL A 161 25.34 -2.43 9.39
N LYS A 162 25.95 -1.92 8.32
CA LYS A 162 27.41 -1.90 8.16
C LYS A 162 27.91 -0.49 7.89
N LYS A 163 28.81 0.01 8.73
CA LYS A 163 29.54 1.26 8.48
C LYS A 163 30.58 1.03 7.38
N THR A 164 30.68 1.96 6.43
CA THR A 164 31.42 1.74 5.16
C THR A 164 32.60 2.67 4.92
N ASP A 165 32.68 3.80 5.61
CA ASP A 165 33.78 4.76 5.42
C ASP A 165 35.09 4.41 6.16
N GLY A 166 35.07 3.41 7.06
CA GLY A 166 36.24 2.99 7.85
C GLY A 166 36.73 3.99 8.89
N THR A 167 36.06 5.12 9.08
CA THR A 167 36.52 6.19 9.99
C THR A 167 36.20 5.89 11.45
N ALA A 168 37.00 6.44 12.36
CA ALA A 168 36.78 6.33 13.80
C ALA A 168 35.56 7.15 14.29
N ASN A 169 35.00 8.03 13.46
CA ASN A 169 33.75 8.75 13.74
C ASN A 169 32.63 7.76 14.04
N ARG A 170 31.80 8.08 15.02
CA ARG A 170 30.73 7.21 15.51
C ARG A 170 29.37 7.67 15.01
N ILE A 171 28.53 6.68 14.73
CA ILE A 171 27.11 6.86 14.45
C ILE A 171 26.27 6.08 15.45
N ASN A 172 25.17 6.68 15.86
CA ASN A 172 24.10 6.03 16.59
C ASN A 172 23.14 5.37 15.60
N ILE A 173 22.72 4.16 15.92
CA ILE A 173 21.68 3.39 15.22
C ILE A 173 20.63 3.02 16.25
N ASP A 174 19.37 3.25 15.89
CA ASP A 174 18.24 3.04 16.78
C ASP A 174 16.97 2.66 16.01
N ASP A 175 15.98 2.12 16.73
CA ASP A 175 14.65 1.77 16.21
C ASP A 175 14.67 1.07 14.84
N ILE A 176 15.35 -0.07 14.76
CA ILE A 176 15.36 -0.89 13.54
C ILE A 176 14.01 -1.59 13.42
N SER A 177 13.19 -1.16 12.47
CA SER A 177 11.91 -1.80 12.14
C SER A 177 12.06 -2.63 10.88
N ILE A 178 11.55 -3.87 10.89
CA ILE A 178 11.50 -4.76 9.72
C ILE A 178 10.08 -5.30 9.57
N THR A 179 9.42 -4.98 8.46
CA THR A 179 8.12 -5.56 8.11
C THR A 179 8.30 -6.90 7.42
N ASP A 180 7.28 -7.75 7.50
CA ASP A 180 7.22 -8.98 6.72
C ASP A 180 7.28 -8.71 5.20
N SER A 181 7.76 -9.69 4.46
CA SER A 181 7.67 -9.69 3.00
C SER A 181 6.23 -9.90 2.55
N GLY A 182 5.73 -9.03 1.67
CA GLY A 182 4.33 -9.07 1.23
C GLY A 182 3.32 -8.51 2.23
N THR A 183 3.71 -8.25 3.49
CA THR A 183 2.93 -7.37 4.37
C THR A 183 3.50 -5.97 4.26
N SER A 184 2.88 -5.18 3.39
CA SER A 184 3.15 -3.76 3.20
C SER A 184 2.75 -2.97 4.45
N GLY A 185 3.53 -3.12 5.52
CA GLY A 185 3.57 -2.20 6.65
C GLY A 185 4.23 -0.91 6.18
N GLY A 186 3.49 0.19 6.29
CA GLY A 186 3.78 1.46 5.65
C GLY A 186 5.09 2.13 6.07
N GLY A 187 5.61 2.91 5.11
CA GLY A 187 6.63 3.92 5.32
C GLY A 187 7.92 3.67 4.55
N GLY A 188 7.95 4.05 3.26
CA GLY A 188 9.16 4.53 2.57
C GLY A 188 9.89 3.60 1.56
N GLY A 189 9.44 3.54 0.30
CA GLY A 189 10.41 3.50 -0.82
C GLY A 189 10.73 2.17 -1.53
N SER A 190 9.73 1.33 -1.85
CA SER A 190 9.64 0.47 -3.07
C SER A 190 8.25 -0.17 -3.18
N GLY A 191 7.23 0.56 -2.72
CA GLY A 191 5.85 0.36 -3.15
C GLY A 191 5.56 1.31 -4.30
N SER A 192 4.61 0.96 -5.16
CA SER A 192 4.11 1.88 -6.19
C SER A 192 3.78 3.23 -5.55
N PRO A 193 4.27 4.38 -6.08
CA PRO A 193 3.81 5.70 -5.62
C PRO A 193 2.29 5.85 -5.79
N HIS A 194 1.67 5.00 -6.59
CA HIS A 194 0.24 4.97 -6.83
C HIS A 194 -0.55 4.22 -5.76
N LEU A 195 0.13 3.54 -4.83
CA LEU A 195 -0.47 2.87 -3.68
C LEU A 195 -0.02 3.49 -2.36
N THR A 196 0.49 4.73 -2.38
CA THR A 196 0.91 5.44 -1.15
C THR A 196 -0.22 5.52 -0.13
N MET A 197 -1.46 5.77 -0.56
CA MET A 197 -2.61 5.82 0.34
C MET A 197 -3.14 4.43 0.73
N GLY A 198 -2.70 3.36 0.06
CA GLY A 198 -3.10 1.99 0.37
C GLY A 198 -3.65 1.23 -0.82
N ASN A 199 -4.04 -0.02 -0.55
CA ASN A 199 -4.62 -0.96 -1.50
C ASN A 199 -6.08 -1.22 -1.11
N PRO A 200 -7.06 -0.56 -1.76
CA PRO A 200 -8.44 -0.48 -1.25
C PRO A 200 -9.15 -1.80 -1.01
N SER A 201 -8.92 -2.78 -1.88
CA SER A 201 -9.60 -4.08 -1.83
C SER A 201 -8.67 -5.21 -1.42
N SER A 202 -7.45 -4.90 -0.95
CA SER A 202 -6.38 -5.90 -0.79
C SER A 202 -6.13 -6.71 -2.07
N ALA A 203 -6.14 -6.04 -3.24
CA ALA A 203 -5.88 -6.69 -4.53
C ALA A 203 -4.50 -7.34 -4.52
N ALA A 204 -4.40 -8.53 -5.12
CA ALA A 204 -3.19 -9.34 -5.16
C ALA A 204 -3.08 -10.08 -6.50
N THR A 205 -1.97 -10.72 -6.80
CA THR A 205 -1.76 -11.42 -8.08
C THR A 205 -2.36 -12.83 -8.13
N ALA A 206 -3.01 -13.29 -7.05
CA ALA A 206 -3.60 -14.63 -6.98
C ALA A 206 -5.11 -14.65 -7.30
N ASN A 207 -5.82 -13.54 -7.11
CA ASN A 207 -7.26 -13.45 -7.33
C ASN A 207 -7.56 -12.73 -8.64
N LEU A 208 -8.12 -13.43 -9.64
CA LEU A 208 -8.40 -12.85 -10.96
C LEU A 208 -9.50 -11.78 -10.94
N ASP A 209 -10.40 -11.81 -9.96
CA ASP A 209 -11.46 -10.80 -9.81
C ASP A 209 -11.06 -9.65 -8.88
N ASN A 210 -9.85 -9.72 -8.34
CA ASN A 210 -9.21 -8.67 -7.53
C ASN A 210 -7.71 -8.64 -7.79
N TYR A 211 -7.35 -8.63 -9.08
CA TYR A 211 -5.99 -8.85 -9.55
C TYR A 211 -5.19 -7.54 -9.53
N LEU A 212 -4.08 -7.49 -8.79
CA LEU A 212 -3.25 -6.29 -8.74
C LEU A 212 -2.36 -6.17 -9.97
N LEU A 213 -2.64 -5.19 -10.83
CA LEU A 213 -1.71 -4.73 -11.86
C LEU A 213 -0.98 -3.49 -11.35
N ASN A 214 0.30 -3.65 -11.02
CA ASN A 214 1.14 -2.52 -10.65
C ASN A 214 1.92 -2.02 -11.86
N LYS A 215 1.48 -0.91 -12.46
CA LYS A 215 2.16 -0.26 -13.58
C LYS A 215 2.95 0.94 -13.10
N THR A 216 3.93 1.38 -13.89
CA THR A 216 4.75 2.55 -13.55
C THR A 216 3.93 3.84 -13.47
N GLN A 217 2.78 3.93 -14.14
CA GLN A 217 1.99 5.15 -14.25
C GLN A 217 0.76 5.17 -13.33
N TYR A 218 0.27 4.01 -12.89
CA TYR A 218 -0.89 3.86 -12.02
C TYR A 218 -0.96 2.40 -11.51
N ALA A 219 -1.75 2.15 -10.48
CA ALA A 219 -2.03 0.80 -9.98
C ALA A 219 -3.51 0.46 -10.19
N VAL A 220 -3.82 -0.81 -10.47
CA VAL A 220 -5.17 -1.28 -10.77
C VAL A 220 -5.50 -2.50 -9.93
N GLY A 221 -6.63 -2.49 -9.24
CA GLY A 221 -7.31 -3.71 -8.81
C GLY A 221 -8.26 -4.13 -9.92
N TYR A 222 -7.86 -5.10 -10.75
CA TYR A 222 -8.60 -5.51 -11.94
C TYR A 222 -9.56 -6.67 -11.63
N ASN A 223 -10.72 -6.69 -12.30
CA ASN A 223 -11.69 -7.75 -12.16
C ASN A 223 -11.94 -8.42 -13.51
N CYS A 224 -11.47 -9.65 -13.66
CA CYS A 224 -11.56 -10.38 -14.92
C CYS A 224 -12.98 -10.80 -15.26
N THR A 225 -13.82 -11.12 -14.27
CA THR A 225 -15.25 -11.40 -14.47
C THR A 225 -16.01 -10.16 -14.95
N LEU A 226 -15.70 -8.98 -14.41
CA LEU A 226 -16.37 -7.74 -14.82
C LEU A 226 -15.78 -7.13 -16.11
N GLY A 227 -14.58 -7.54 -16.53
CA GLY A 227 -13.88 -6.96 -17.68
C GLY A 227 -13.55 -5.48 -17.52
N ARG A 228 -13.29 -5.04 -16.28
CA ARG A 228 -13.00 -3.64 -15.94
C ARG A 228 -12.28 -3.56 -14.58
N PRO A 229 -11.64 -2.43 -14.23
CA PRO A 229 -11.09 -2.25 -12.89
C PRO A 229 -12.20 -2.20 -11.83
N ASN A 230 -11.94 -2.82 -10.67
CA ASN A 230 -12.62 -2.51 -9.41
C ASN A 230 -12.30 -1.07 -9.00
N TRP A 231 -11.02 -0.73 -9.07
CA TRP A 231 -10.47 0.61 -8.84
C TRP A 231 -9.16 0.80 -9.59
N VAL A 232 -8.82 2.05 -9.86
CA VAL A 232 -7.50 2.49 -10.32
C VAL A 232 -7.03 3.59 -9.38
N SER A 233 -5.77 3.52 -8.97
CA SER A 233 -5.13 4.48 -8.06
C SER A 233 -3.91 5.08 -8.72
N TRP A 234 -3.69 6.38 -8.56
CA TRP A 234 -2.54 7.08 -9.12
C TRP A 234 -2.16 8.32 -8.31
N GLN A 235 -0.89 8.69 -8.43
CA GLN A 235 -0.36 9.95 -7.92
C GLN A 235 -0.46 10.99 -9.03
N LEU A 236 -0.79 12.22 -8.69
CA LEU A 236 -0.76 13.34 -9.60
C LEU A 236 -0.02 14.53 -8.98
N ASN A 237 1.06 14.92 -9.63
CA ASN A 237 1.84 16.12 -9.33
C ASN A 237 2.45 16.62 -10.65
N SER A 238 3.16 17.74 -10.61
CA SER A 238 3.73 18.38 -11.81
C SER A 238 4.68 17.49 -12.62
N SER A 239 5.34 16.50 -12.01
CA SER A 239 6.30 15.61 -12.70
C SER A 239 5.64 14.63 -13.69
N TRP A 240 4.34 14.38 -13.52
CA TRP A 240 3.56 13.54 -14.44
C TRP A 240 3.05 14.31 -15.67
N LEU A 241 3.13 15.64 -15.62
CA LEU A 241 2.61 16.53 -16.65
C LEU A 241 3.74 17.01 -17.57
N GLY A 242 3.39 17.23 -18.83
CA GLY A 242 4.25 17.74 -19.88
C GLY A 242 3.42 18.19 -21.08
N SER A 243 4.03 18.22 -22.26
CA SER A 243 3.40 18.69 -23.50
C SER A 243 3.05 17.56 -24.47
N THR A 244 3.13 16.30 -24.04
CA THR A 244 2.84 15.15 -24.91
C THR A 244 1.38 15.16 -25.35
N PRO A 245 1.08 15.12 -26.66
CA PRO A 245 -0.28 14.99 -27.16
C PRO A 245 -0.93 13.67 -26.73
N ARG A 246 -2.25 13.66 -26.72
CA ARG A 246 -3.03 12.43 -26.50
C ARG A 246 -2.70 11.39 -27.58
N GLN A 247 -2.49 10.12 -27.19
CA GLN A 247 -2.08 9.06 -28.13
C GLN A 247 -3.26 8.33 -28.80
N ASP A 248 -4.42 8.22 -28.12
CA ASP A 248 -5.63 7.57 -28.66
C ASP A 248 -5.44 6.11 -29.14
N ASP A 249 -4.42 5.44 -28.63
CA ASP A 249 -4.01 4.08 -28.99
C ASP A 249 -4.65 3.01 -28.08
N PHE A 250 -5.99 3.03 -28.02
CA PHE A 250 -6.80 2.09 -27.23
C PHE A 250 -6.47 0.64 -27.58
N ARG A 251 -5.97 -0.11 -26.60
CA ARG A 251 -5.50 -1.48 -26.83
C ARG A 251 -5.65 -2.38 -25.61
N ALA A 252 -5.75 -3.67 -25.89
CA ALA A 252 -5.73 -4.70 -24.86
C ALA A 252 -4.48 -4.61 -23.97
N ASP A 253 -4.69 -4.92 -22.69
CA ASP A 253 -3.60 -5.07 -21.75
C ASP A 253 -3.06 -6.51 -21.78
N THR A 254 -1.96 -6.69 -22.50
CA THR A 254 -1.33 -8.01 -22.70
C THR A 254 -0.66 -8.54 -21.43
N THR A 255 -0.56 -7.74 -20.37
CA THR A 255 -0.03 -8.20 -19.07
C THR A 255 -1.08 -8.86 -18.18
N LEU A 256 -2.34 -8.93 -18.62
CA LEU A 256 -3.38 -9.66 -17.88
C LEU A 256 -3.06 -11.17 -17.83
N PRO A 257 -3.30 -11.84 -16.69
CA PRO A 257 -3.00 -13.26 -16.54
C PRO A 257 -3.88 -14.13 -17.45
N SER A 258 -3.43 -15.36 -17.70
CA SER A 258 -4.21 -16.35 -18.43
C SER A 258 -5.55 -16.59 -17.73
N GLY A 259 -6.62 -16.73 -18.51
CA GLY A 259 -7.99 -16.85 -18.00
C GLY A 259 -8.77 -15.53 -17.96
N CYS A 260 -8.10 -14.38 -18.07
CA CYS A 260 -8.77 -13.09 -18.22
C CYS A 260 -9.01 -12.76 -19.69
N TYR A 261 -10.24 -12.33 -20.00
CA TYR A 261 -10.49 -11.75 -21.31
C TYR A 261 -9.79 -10.39 -21.40
N GLN A 262 -8.92 -10.25 -22.40
CA GLN A 262 -8.27 -8.98 -22.72
C GLN A 262 -9.23 -8.13 -23.53
N VAL A 263 -9.90 -7.21 -22.84
CA VAL A 263 -10.84 -6.26 -23.45
C VAL A 263 -10.13 -5.48 -24.55
N GLN A 264 -10.74 -5.41 -25.71
CA GLN A 264 -10.24 -4.71 -26.88
C GLN A 264 -10.83 -3.31 -26.96
N GLY A 265 -10.14 -2.39 -27.64
CA GLY A 265 -10.71 -1.08 -27.94
C GLY A 265 -12.06 -1.21 -28.67
N THR A 266 -12.19 -2.15 -29.62
CA THR A 266 -13.41 -2.35 -30.41
C THR A 266 -14.61 -2.90 -29.63
N ASP A 267 -14.41 -3.43 -28.42
CA ASP A 267 -15.49 -4.03 -27.61
C ASP A 267 -16.57 -3.03 -27.16
N PHE A 268 -16.26 -1.73 -27.24
CA PHE A 268 -17.17 -0.64 -26.88
C PHE A 268 -17.97 -0.12 -28.09
N SER A 269 -17.58 -0.48 -29.31
CA SER A 269 -18.18 0.04 -30.53
C SER A 269 -19.67 -0.30 -30.62
N GLY A 270 -20.49 0.70 -30.95
CA GLY A 270 -21.95 0.53 -31.07
C GLY A 270 -22.71 0.41 -29.74
N SER A 271 -22.02 0.39 -28.60
CA SER A 271 -22.68 0.25 -27.29
C SER A 271 -23.37 1.53 -26.80
N GLY A 272 -22.96 2.69 -27.30
CA GLY A 272 -23.36 4.00 -26.79
C GLY A 272 -22.65 4.43 -25.50
N PHE A 273 -21.62 3.69 -25.07
CA PHE A 273 -20.71 4.10 -24.00
C PHE A 273 -19.34 4.49 -24.54
N ASP A 274 -18.74 5.48 -23.90
CA ASP A 274 -17.35 5.84 -24.11
C ASP A 274 -16.41 4.85 -23.40
N ARG A 275 -15.16 4.83 -23.87
CA ARG A 275 -14.02 4.24 -23.16
C ARG A 275 -13.57 5.22 -22.08
N GLY A 276 -14.28 5.18 -20.96
CA GLY A 276 -14.07 6.08 -19.83
C GLY A 276 -12.78 5.75 -19.09
N HIS A 277 -11.83 6.68 -19.07
CA HIS A 277 -10.56 6.49 -18.37
C HIS A 277 -10.74 6.65 -16.86
N MET A 278 -10.10 5.78 -16.08
CA MET A 278 -9.94 6.03 -14.64
C MET A 278 -8.76 6.95 -14.36
N THR A 279 -7.55 6.57 -14.79
CA THR A 279 -6.43 7.50 -14.91
C THR A 279 -6.51 8.22 -16.25
N PRO A 280 -6.81 9.53 -16.31
CA PRO A 280 -7.03 10.22 -17.57
C PRO A 280 -5.72 10.48 -18.31
N SER A 281 -5.79 10.51 -19.65
CA SER A 281 -4.64 10.81 -20.50
C SER A 281 -3.96 12.15 -20.15
N ALA A 282 -4.76 13.17 -19.81
CA ALA A 282 -4.26 14.50 -19.44
C ALA A 282 -3.47 14.53 -18.12
N ASP A 283 -3.54 13.48 -17.29
CA ASP A 283 -2.74 13.35 -16.07
C ASP A 283 -1.37 12.69 -16.33
N ARG A 284 -1.09 12.29 -17.58
CA ARG A 284 0.08 11.51 -17.98
C ARG A 284 0.65 12.05 -19.29
N THR A 285 1.22 13.26 -19.27
CA THR A 285 1.70 13.96 -20.47
C THR A 285 3.21 14.22 -20.49
N SER A 286 3.96 13.62 -19.56
CA SER A 286 5.42 13.76 -19.48
C SER A 286 6.17 13.15 -20.66
N THR A 287 5.71 11.99 -21.16
CA THR A 287 6.25 11.33 -22.37
C THR A 287 5.17 10.59 -23.14
N VAL A 288 5.43 10.31 -24.43
CA VAL A 288 4.56 9.47 -25.29
C VAL A 288 4.24 8.12 -24.65
N ALA A 289 5.25 7.42 -24.12
CA ALA A 289 5.05 6.12 -23.48
C ALA A 289 4.18 6.21 -22.22
N VAL A 290 4.38 7.27 -21.42
CA VAL A 290 3.56 7.52 -20.22
C VAL A 290 2.11 7.83 -20.61
N ASN A 291 1.87 8.63 -21.64
CA ASN A 291 0.52 8.93 -22.12
C ASN A 291 -0.17 7.68 -22.70
N SER A 292 0.52 6.98 -23.59
CA SER A 292 0.06 5.73 -24.24
C SER A 292 -0.33 4.67 -23.21
N SER A 293 0.32 4.61 -22.03
CA SER A 293 -0.05 3.67 -20.99
C SER A 293 -1.51 3.82 -20.54
N THR A 294 -2.06 5.04 -20.53
CA THR A 294 -3.43 5.31 -20.09
C THR A 294 -4.50 4.71 -21.02
N PHE A 295 -4.13 4.34 -22.25
CA PHE A 295 -5.01 3.75 -23.26
C PHE A 295 -5.11 2.22 -23.20
N LEU A 296 -4.49 1.58 -22.20
CA LEU A 296 -4.72 0.17 -21.91
C LEU A 296 -6.16 -0.03 -21.44
N MET A 297 -6.87 -1.01 -22.01
CA MET A 297 -8.27 -1.28 -21.65
C MET A 297 -8.47 -1.71 -20.19
N SER A 298 -7.42 -2.13 -19.49
CA SER A 298 -7.45 -2.37 -18.04
C SER A 298 -7.67 -1.10 -17.19
N ASN A 299 -7.54 0.09 -17.79
CA ASN A 299 -7.83 1.40 -17.20
C ASN A 299 -9.22 1.95 -17.61
N MET A 300 -10.05 1.16 -18.31
CA MET A 300 -11.30 1.63 -18.90
C MET A 300 -12.53 1.08 -18.18
N ILE A 301 -13.57 1.90 -18.08
CA ILE A 301 -14.94 1.46 -17.79
C ILE A 301 -15.88 1.93 -18.91
N ALA A 302 -16.99 1.22 -19.11
CA ALA A 302 -18.09 1.69 -19.96
C ALA A 302 -18.77 2.89 -19.31
N GLN A 303 -18.51 4.09 -19.81
CA GLN A 303 -18.97 5.35 -19.21
C GLN A 303 -19.92 6.09 -20.15
N ALA A 304 -21.05 6.56 -19.63
CA ALA A 304 -22.01 7.32 -20.42
C ALA A 304 -21.34 8.60 -20.96
N PRO A 305 -21.54 8.99 -22.24
CA PRO A 305 -20.91 10.17 -22.81
C PRO A 305 -21.11 11.46 -22.00
N ASP A 306 -22.31 11.67 -21.45
CA ASP A 306 -22.60 12.85 -20.62
C ASP A 306 -21.84 12.82 -19.29
N ASN A 307 -21.62 11.64 -18.71
CA ASN A 307 -20.78 11.48 -17.54
C ASN A 307 -19.30 11.76 -17.90
N ASN A 308 -18.76 11.01 -18.87
CA ASN A 308 -17.35 11.03 -19.27
C ASN A 308 -16.88 12.41 -19.77
N GLN A 309 -17.63 13.01 -20.70
CA GLN A 309 -17.24 14.23 -21.41
C GLN A 309 -17.71 15.51 -20.71
N GLY A 310 -18.45 15.38 -19.61
CA GLY A 310 -19.00 16.49 -18.84
C GLY A 310 -18.48 16.46 -17.42
N ILE A 311 -19.34 16.04 -16.50
CA ILE A 311 -19.10 16.12 -15.06
C ILE A 311 -17.81 15.42 -14.60
N TRP A 312 -17.43 14.29 -15.20
CA TRP A 312 -16.19 13.58 -14.88
C TRP A 312 -14.95 14.34 -15.34
N ALA A 313 -14.94 14.78 -16.61
CA ALA A 313 -13.87 15.61 -17.17
C ALA A 313 -13.68 16.91 -16.36
N ASN A 314 -14.77 17.55 -15.92
CA ASN A 314 -14.71 18.76 -15.09
C ASN A 314 -14.00 18.52 -13.74
N LEU A 315 -14.20 17.36 -13.11
CA LEU A 315 -13.50 17.00 -11.88
C LEU A 315 -12.01 16.68 -12.14
N GLU A 316 -11.70 16.08 -13.28
CA GLU A 316 -10.32 15.85 -13.72
C GLU A 316 -9.57 17.16 -13.98
N ASP A 317 -10.21 18.13 -14.64
CA ASP A 317 -9.67 19.47 -14.84
C ASP A 317 -9.46 20.20 -13.51
N TYR A 318 -10.39 20.06 -12.57
CA TYR A 318 -10.23 20.61 -11.23
C TYR A 318 -9.03 20.00 -10.49
N SER A 319 -8.81 18.68 -10.62
CA SER A 319 -7.64 18.00 -10.05
C SER A 319 -6.33 18.60 -10.60
N ARG A 320 -6.25 18.83 -11.92
CA ARG A 320 -5.08 19.48 -12.54
C ARG A 320 -4.94 20.95 -12.12
N THR A 321 -6.04 21.65 -11.86
CA THR A 321 -6.01 23.01 -11.30
C THR A 321 -5.39 23.04 -9.90
N LEU A 322 -5.66 22.04 -9.05
CA LEU A 322 -4.98 21.93 -7.75
C LEU A 322 -3.48 21.68 -7.92
N VAL A 323 -3.10 20.85 -8.89
CA VAL A 323 -1.68 20.57 -9.17
C VAL A 323 -0.95 21.83 -9.67
N SER A 324 -1.59 22.64 -10.51
CA SER A 324 -1.00 23.92 -10.96
C SER A 324 -0.85 24.94 -9.82
N GLN A 325 -1.62 24.79 -8.74
CA GLN A 325 -1.47 25.53 -7.48
C GLN A 325 -0.40 24.95 -6.55
N GLY A 326 0.43 24.02 -7.03
CA GLY A 326 1.53 23.42 -6.27
C GLY A 326 1.11 22.32 -5.30
N LYS A 327 -0.08 21.74 -5.46
CA LYS A 327 -0.53 20.59 -4.66
C LYS A 327 -0.04 19.28 -5.27
N GLU A 328 0.05 18.26 -4.43
CA GLU A 328 0.18 16.87 -4.84
C GLU A 328 -1.09 16.11 -4.47
N LEU A 329 -1.58 15.29 -5.40
CA LEU A 329 -2.81 14.54 -5.22
C LEU A 329 -2.52 13.03 -5.24
N TYR A 330 -3.27 12.31 -4.42
CA TYR A 330 -3.42 10.86 -4.54
C TYR A 330 -4.89 10.57 -4.85
N ILE A 331 -5.12 9.95 -6.00
CA ILE A 331 -6.44 9.80 -6.59
C ILE A 331 -6.76 8.31 -6.74
N ILE A 332 -7.96 7.92 -6.33
CA ILE A 332 -8.50 6.57 -6.48
C ILE A 332 -9.87 6.69 -7.13
N SER A 333 -10.13 5.96 -8.21
CA SER A 333 -11.44 5.97 -8.86
C SER A 333 -11.85 4.60 -9.39
N GLY A 334 -13.15 4.42 -9.58
CA GLY A 334 -13.71 3.20 -10.15
C GLY A 334 -15.19 3.34 -10.46
N GLY A 335 -15.85 2.21 -10.68
CA GLY A 335 -17.30 2.14 -10.78
C GLY A 335 -17.85 0.94 -10.03
N TYR A 336 -19.10 1.01 -9.58
CA TYR A 336 -19.77 -0.11 -8.92
C TYR A 336 -21.18 -0.32 -9.50
N GLY A 337 -21.81 -1.42 -9.09
CA GLY A 337 -23.14 -1.80 -9.55
C GLY A 337 -23.18 -2.18 -11.04
N THR A 338 -24.41 -2.30 -11.55
CA THR A 338 -24.71 -2.63 -12.95
C THR A 338 -25.88 -1.78 -13.44
N GLY A 339 -25.91 -1.49 -14.75
CA GLY A 339 -27.05 -0.80 -15.38
C GLY A 339 -26.83 0.69 -15.65
N GLY A 340 -25.71 1.07 -16.24
CA GLY A 340 -25.49 2.44 -16.72
C GLY A 340 -26.35 2.74 -17.95
N THR A 341 -26.57 4.03 -18.22
CA THR A 341 -27.38 4.51 -19.36
C THR A 341 -26.52 5.33 -20.31
N GLY A 342 -26.11 4.72 -21.43
CA GLY A 342 -25.35 5.37 -22.50
C GLY A 342 -26.27 6.02 -23.55
N SER A 343 -25.70 6.49 -24.66
CA SER A 343 -26.46 7.12 -25.75
C SER A 343 -27.44 6.17 -26.44
N ASN A 344 -27.19 4.85 -26.35
CA ASN A 344 -28.03 3.81 -26.95
C ASN A 344 -28.95 3.12 -25.93
N GLY A 345 -29.10 3.68 -24.73
CA GLY A 345 -29.98 3.17 -23.68
C GLY A 345 -29.22 2.54 -22.50
N THR A 346 -29.97 1.81 -21.67
CA THR A 346 -29.47 1.19 -20.44
C THR A 346 -28.93 -0.21 -20.71
N PHE A 347 -27.71 -0.49 -20.26
CA PHE A 347 -27.06 -1.78 -20.43
C PHE A 347 -26.46 -2.26 -19.10
N ASN A 348 -26.59 -3.56 -18.82
CA ASN A 348 -25.87 -4.20 -17.72
C ASN A 348 -24.45 -4.63 -18.14
N THR A 349 -24.31 -5.04 -19.41
CA THR A 349 -23.05 -5.49 -20.00
C THR A 349 -22.97 -5.05 -21.47
N ILE A 350 -21.75 -4.96 -21.99
CA ILE A 350 -21.42 -4.79 -23.41
C ILE A 350 -20.47 -5.90 -23.85
N ALA A 351 -20.00 -5.86 -25.11
CA ALA A 351 -19.02 -6.81 -25.63
C ALA A 351 -19.42 -8.29 -25.50
N GLY A 352 -20.72 -8.59 -25.71
CA GLY A 352 -21.25 -9.94 -25.53
C GLY A 352 -21.18 -10.46 -24.09
N GLY A 353 -21.29 -9.57 -23.10
CA GLY A 353 -21.27 -9.92 -21.68
C GLY A 353 -19.90 -9.81 -21.01
N LYS A 354 -18.84 -9.51 -21.77
CA LYS A 354 -17.46 -9.52 -21.28
C LYS A 354 -17.05 -8.26 -20.52
N VAL A 355 -17.80 -7.17 -20.67
CA VAL A 355 -17.55 -5.92 -19.96
C VAL A 355 -18.84 -5.50 -19.26
N THR A 356 -18.80 -5.44 -17.93
CA THR A 356 -19.92 -5.00 -17.11
C THR A 356 -20.00 -3.47 -17.12
N VAL A 357 -21.20 -2.92 -17.28
CA VAL A 357 -21.44 -1.47 -17.27
C VAL A 357 -21.82 -1.05 -15.85
N PRO A 358 -21.00 -0.26 -15.13
CA PRO A 358 -21.39 0.25 -13.81
C PRO A 358 -22.59 1.19 -13.92
N ASN A 359 -23.44 1.25 -12.89
CA ASN A 359 -24.47 2.31 -12.81
C ASN A 359 -23.94 3.59 -12.14
N ARG A 360 -22.78 3.51 -11.50
CA ARG A 360 -22.17 4.60 -10.73
C ARG A 360 -20.66 4.64 -10.95
N THR A 361 -20.12 5.85 -11.06
CA THR A 361 -18.67 6.14 -11.11
C THR A 361 -18.29 6.96 -9.89
N TRP A 362 -17.22 6.59 -9.21
CA TRP A 362 -16.78 7.25 -7.98
C TRP A 362 -15.31 7.62 -8.05
N LYS A 363 -14.92 8.68 -7.33
CA LYS A 363 -13.54 9.17 -7.25
C LYS A 363 -13.27 9.76 -5.87
N ILE A 364 -12.11 9.44 -5.30
CA ILE A 364 -11.55 9.97 -4.05
C ILE A 364 -10.24 10.69 -4.40
N ILE A 365 -10.06 11.90 -3.91
CA ILE A 365 -8.88 12.75 -4.16
C ILE A 365 -8.38 13.26 -2.80
N VAL A 366 -7.21 12.79 -2.38
CA VAL A 366 -6.49 13.32 -1.22
C VAL A 366 -5.61 14.47 -1.70
N VAL A 367 -5.74 15.65 -1.09
CA VAL A 367 -5.02 16.87 -1.49
C VAL A 367 -3.91 17.20 -0.47
N LEU A 368 -2.66 17.04 -0.87
CA LEU A 368 -1.51 17.42 -0.05
C LEU A 368 -1.01 18.83 -0.40
N ASN A 369 -0.89 19.66 0.63
CA ASN A 369 -0.36 21.02 0.50
C ASN A 369 1.16 21.07 0.31
N THR A 370 1.85 20.03 0.75
CA THR A 370 3.31 19.90 0.66
C THR A 370 3.63 18.67 -0.19
N PRO A 371 3.96 18.84 -1.48
CA PRO A 371 4.36 17.73 -2.34
C PRO A 371 5.54 16.94 -1.76
N GLY A 372 5.53 15.63 -1.97
CA GLY A 372 6.56 14.69 -1.49
C GLY A 372 6.40 14.28 -0.02
N SER A 373 5.41 14.81 0.70
CA SER A 373 5.15 14.41 2.09
C SER A 373 4.54 13.01 2.20
N GLY A 374 3.90 12.49 1.15
CA GLY A 374 3.30 11.16 1.16
C GLY A 374 2.29 10.98 2.30
N VAL A 375 2.23 9.77 2.88
CA VAL A 375 1.28 9.46 3.98
C VAL A 375 1.51 10.34 5.21
N SER A 376 2.76 10.71 5.54
CA SER A 376 3.04 11.54 6.71
C SER A 376 2.57 12.98 6.56
N GLY A 377 2.23 13.41 5.35
CA GLY A 377 1.56 14.69 5.08
C GLY A 377 0.05 14.67 5.31
N VAL A 378 -0.55 13.50 5.55
CA VAL A 378 -1.99 13.37 5.82
C VAL A 378 -2.25 13.63 7.30
N THR A 379 -3.17 14.56 7.58
CA THR A 379 -3.60 14.96 8.91
C THR A 379 -5.12 14.97 8.97
N THR A 380 -5.70 15.16 10.16
CA THR A 380 -7.15 15.35 10.33
C THR A 380 -7.71 16.59 9.63
N SER A 381 -6.84 17.51 9.18
CA SER A 381 -7.21 18.71 8.40
C SER A 381 -6.96 18.56 6.90
N THR A 382 -6.44 17.41 6.46
CA THR A 382 -6.17 17.16 5.05
C THR A 382 -7.48 17.10 4.28
N ARG A 383 -7.55 17.89 3.21
CA ARG A 383 -8.72 17.95 2.35
C ARG A 383 -8.84 16.67 1.53
N VAL A 384 -10.00 16.02 1.61
CA VAL A 384 -10.36 14.84 0.82
C VAL A 384 -11.65 15.12 0.06
N ILE A 385 -11.61 14.99 -1.27
CA ILE A 385 -12.78 15.15 -2.13
C ILE A 385 -13.24 13.77 -2.56
N ALA A 386 -14.47 13.39 -2.23
CA ALA A 386 -15.08 12.15 -2.68
C ALA A 386 -16.38 12.43 -3.43
N VAL A 387 -16.59 11.78 -4.58
CA VAL A 387 -17.82 11.91 -5.39
C VAL A 387 -18.41 10.56 -5.78
N ASN A 388 -19.73 10.52 -5.94
CA ASN A 388 -20.45 9.35 -6.44
C ASN A 388 -21.48 9.75 -7.53
N ILE A 389 -21.08 9.63 -8.79
CA ILE A 389 -21.78 10.19 -9.94
C ILE A 389 -22.57 9.08 -10.67
N PRO A 390 -23.84 9.31 -11.06
CA PRO A 390 -24.59 8.39 -11.92
C PRO A 390 -23.89 8.18 -13.27
N ASN A 391 -23.72 6.92 -13.68
CA ASN A 391 -23.22 6.58 -15.01
C ASN A 391 -24.36 6.63 -16.05
N ALA A 392 -24.87 7.83 -16.32
CA ALA A 392 -26.07 8.03 -17.11
C ALA A 392 -25.98 9.26 -18.02
N GLN A 393 -26.78 9.25 -19.09
CA GLN A 393 -27.12 10.45 -19.85
C GLN A 393 -27.90 11.46 -18.98
N GLY A 394 -27.87 12.74 -19.35
CA GLY A 394 -28.55 13.85 -18.67
C GLY A 394 -27.72 14.53 -17.57
N VAL A 395 -26.52 14.04 -17.25
CA VAL A 395 -25.66 14.62 -16.20
C VAL A 395 -24.59 15.60 -16.74
N ARG A 396 -24.54 15.84 -18.05
CA ARG A 396 -23.41 16.51 -18.72
C ARG A 396 -23.05 17.88 -18.15
N THR A 397 -24.07 18.68 -17.87
CA THR A 397 -23.93 20.06 -17.38
C THR A 397 -24.04 20.17 -15.86
N ALA A 398 -24.20 19.04 -15.16
CA ALA A 398 -24.27 19.06 -13.71
C ALA A 398 -22.90 19.35 -13.10
N ASP A 399 -22.89 20.06 -11.97
CA ASP A 399 -21.66 20.28 -11.22
C ASP A 399 -21.31 19.03 -10.40
N TRP A 400 -20.07 18.56 -10.50
CA TRP A 400 -19.57 17.43 -9.72
C TRP A 400 -19.69 17.66 -8.20
N ARG A 401 -19.70 18.93 -7.76
CA ARG A 401 -19.89 19.33 -6.37
C ARG A 401 -21.23 18.87 -5.79
N ASN A 402 -22.25 18.71 -6.63
CA ASN A 402 -23.58 18.24 -6.23
C ASN A 402 -23.61 16.74 -5.92
N TYR A 403 -22.53 16.02 -6.26
CA TYR A 403 -22.40 14.57 -6.06
C TYR A 403 -21.31 14.22 -5.05
N ARG A 404 -20.88 15.21 -4.25
CA ARG A 404 -19.94 14.99 -3.16
C ARG A 404 -20.57 14.10 -2.09
N VAL A 405 -19.77 13.16 -1.60
CA VAL A 405 -20.10 12.23 -0.52
C VAL A 405 -18.90 12.14 0.42
N SER A 406 -19.04 11.42 1.52
CA SER A 406 -17.92 11.05 2.38
C SER A 406 -17.17 9.84 1.81
N VAL A 407 -15.94 9.59 2.23
CA VAL A 407 -15.22 8.36 1.86
C VAL A 407 -15.94 7.14 2.47
N ASP A 408 -16.39 7.24 3.73
CA ASP A 408 -17.20 6.21 4.42
C ASP A 408 -18.40 5.78 3.57
N SER A 409 -19.05 6.73 2.88
CA SER A 409 -20.18 6.42 2.00
C SER A 409 -19.75 5.56 0.81
N ILE A 410 -18.57 5.80 0.23
CA ILE A 410 -18.06 4.99 -0.88
C ILE A 410 -17.63 3.61 -0.35
N GLU A 411 -16.98 3.54 0.81
CA GLU A 411 -16.63 2.26 1.47
C GLU A 411 -17.85 1.39 1.71
N SER A 412 -18.93 1.97 2.25
CA SER A 412 -20.19 1.25 2.46
C SER A 412 -20.80 0.72 1.16
N LEU A 413 -20.53 1.34 0.01
CA LEU A 413 -21.07 0.95 -1.29
C LEU A 413 -20.20 -0.10 -2.00
N THR A 414 -18.89 -0.09 -1.76
CA THR A 414 -17.92 -0.95 -2.44
C THR A 414 -17.42 -2.12 -1.60
N GLY A 415 -17.49 -1.99 -0.27
CA GLY A 415 -16.86 -2.91 0.68
C GLY A 415 -15.33 -2.77 0.75
N TYR A 416 -14.77 -1.66 0.26
CA TYR A 416 -13.33 -1.38 0.29
C TYR A 416 -12.94 -0.59 1.56
N ASP A 417 -11.65 -0.61 1.88
CA ASP A 417 -11.01 0.18 2.93
C ASP A 417 -10.01 1.13 2.24
N PHE A 418 -10.45 2.37 2.02
CA PHE A 418 -9.63 3.38 1.37
C PHE A 418 -8.67 4.01 2.38
N LEU A 419 -7.63 4.67 1.84
CA LEU A 419 -6.62 5.35 2.65
C LEU A 419 -6.00 4.46 3.75
N SER A 420 -6.00 3.14 3.60
CA SER A 420 -5.57 2.13 4.60
C SER A 420 -4.13 2.24 5.09
N GLN A 421 -3.31 3.11 4.48
CA GLN A 421 -1.98 3.44 4.98
C GLN A 421 -1.96 4.67 5.92
N VAL A 422 -3.02 5.45 5.95
CA VAL A 422 -3.23 6.56 6.89
C VAL A 422 -3.63 5.98 8.25
N SER A 423 -3.20 6.59 9.36
CA SER A 423 -3.56 6.10 10.69
C SER A 423 -5.08 6.16 10.90
N THR A 424 -5.65 5.15 11.55
CA THR A 424 -7.09 5.04 11.80
C THR A 424 -7.69 6.24 12.55
N SER A 425 -6.91 6.92 13.40
CA SER A 425 -7.34 8.15 14.09
C SER A 425 -7.49 9.36 13.17
N ILE A 426 -6.80 9.38 12.03
CA ILE A 426 -6.92 10.41 11.00
C ILE A 426 -8.03 10.03 10.02
N GLN A 427 -8.06 8.77 9.58
CA GLN A 427 -9.12 8.20 8.75
C GLN A 427 -10.51 8.51 9.32
N SER A 428 -10.74 8.20 10.60
CA SER A 428 -12.03 8.42 11.28
C SER A 428 -12.52 9.88 11.26
N VAL A 429 -11.64 10.83 10.98
CA VAL A 429 -12.00 12.24 10.80
C VAL A 429 -12.19 12.57 9.32
N ILE A 430 -11.20 12.28 8.47
CA ILE A 430 -11.21 12.74 7.08
C ILE A 430 -12.19 11.94 6.20
N GLU A 431 -12.46 10.68 6.55
CA GLU A 431 -13.31 9.79 5.76
C GLU A 431 -14.79 9.98 6.04
N ALA A 432 -15.13 10.43 7.25
CA ALA A 432 -16.49 10.77 7.67
C ALA A 432 -16.97 12.13 7.12
N GLN A 433 -16.05 12.99 6.68
CA GLN A 433 -16.37 14.34 6.20
C GLN A 433 -16.76 14.37 4.72
N VAL A 434 -17.67 15.28 4.38
CA VAL A 434 -17.95 15.66 2.99
C VAL A 434 -17.22 16.97 2.72
N ASP A 435 -16.41 17.01 1.65
CA ASP A 435 -15.73 18.24 1.21
C ASP A 435 -16.72 19.41 1.07
N ASN A 436 -16.34 20.58 1.59
CA ASN A 436 -17.22 21.73 1.76
C ASN A 436 -16.78 22.98 0.97
N LEU A 437 -16.11 22.81 -0.19
CA LEU A 437 -15.74 23.92 -1.11
C LEU A 437 -16.76 25.03 -1.23
#